data_AF-A0AB94IJP6-F1
#
_entry.id   AF-A0AB94IJP6-F1
#
_cell.length_a   1.000
_cell.length_b   1.000
_cell.length_c   1.000
_cell.angle_alpha   90.00
_cell.angle_beta   90.00
_cell.angle_gamma   90.00
#
_symmetry.space_group_name_H-M   'P 1'
#
loop_
_entity.id
_entity.type
_entity.pdbx_description
1 polymer ?
#
loop_
_entity_poly.entity_id
_entity_poly.type
_entity_poly.pdbx_seq_one_letter_code
_entity_poly.pdbx_strand_id
1 'polypeptide(L)' 'MKKLKIYKDKDEFVIERVNQFNHSTKRFFISEQGLIEGLEVYTLKDISQYEIQASHEVWAMVINSLVKMWST' A
#
# COMPACT_ATOMS: atom_id res chain seq x y z
N MET A 1 -2.68 15.52 5.12
CA MET A 1 -1.75 14.45 4.65
C MET A 1 -2.52 13.46 3.78
N LYS A 2 -1.93 12.90 2.73
CA LYS A 2 -2.55 11.82 1.95
C LYS A 2 -2.38 10.51 2.73
N LYS A 3 -3.29 9.55 2.57
CA LYS A 3 -3.19 8.24 3.21
C LYS A 3 -3.11 7.14 2.16
N LEU A 4 -2.36 6.10 2.45
CA LEU A 4 -2.32 4.86 1.70
C LEU A 4 -2.76 3.74 2.63
N LYS A 5 -4.03 3.36 2.53
CA LYS A 5 -4.61 2.26 3.30
C LYS A 5 -4.35 0.95 2.56
N ILE A 6 -3.86 -0.05 3.27
CA ILE A 6 -3.50 -1.34 2.69
C ILE A 6 -4.16 -2.43 3.52
N TYR A 7 -5.03 -3.22 2.90
CA TYR A 7 -5.81 -4.23 3.61
C TYR A 7 -6.20 -5.37 2.69
N LYS A 8 -6.69 -6.47 3.29
CA LYS A 8 -7.28 -7.58 2.54
C LYS A 8 -8.80 -7.44 2.56
N ASP A 9 -9.44 -7.60 1.40
CA ASP A 9 -10.88 -7.66 1.24
C ASP A 9 -11.24 -9.02 0.62
N LYS A 10 -11.74 -9.93 1.47
CA LYS A 10 -11.95 -11.34 1.12
C LYS A 10 -10.64 -12.00 0.64
N ASP A 11 -10.55 -12.31 -0.65
CA ASP A 11 -9.42 -12.96 -1.29
C ASP A 11 -8.52 -11.98 -2.05
N GLU A 12 -8.85 -10.68 -2.03
CA GLU A 12 -8.11 -9.65 -2.75
C GLU A 12 -7.33 -8.75 -1.79
N PHE A 13 -6.14 -8.33 -2.22
CA PHE A 13 -5.37 -7.28 -1.57
C PHE A 13 -5.76 -5.91 -2.14
N VAL A 14 -5.88 -4.92 -1.28
CA VAL A 14 -6.37 -3.59 -1.65
C VAL A 14 -5.35 -2.53 -1.24
N ILE A 15 -5.01 -1.66 -2.20
CA ILE A 15 -4.40 -0.35 -1.91
C ILE A 15 -5.47 0.72 -2.12
N GLU A 16 -5.83 1.42 -1.06
CA GLU A 16 -6.74 2.55 -1.08
C GLU A 16 -5.97 3.86 -0.84
N ARG A 17 -5.95 4.73 -1.85
CA ARG A 17 -5.42 6.09 -1.73
C ARG A 17 -6.52 7.01 -1.25
N VAL A 18 -6.30 7.68 -0.12
CA VAL A 18 -7.20 8.71 0.43
C VAL A 18 -6.51 10.07 0.34
N ASN A 19 -7.15 11.03 -0.31
CA ASN A 19 -6.62 12.39 -0.38
C ASN A 19 -6.91 13.17 0.93
N GLN A 20 -6.46 14.42 1.00
CA GLN A 20 -6.67 15.28 2.16
C GLN A 20 -8.15 15.67 2.41
N PHE A 21 -9.02 15.50 1.41
CA PHE A 21 -10.46 15.76 1.48
C PHE A 21 -11.25 14.49 1.80
N ASN A 22 -10.57 13.42 2.21
CA ASN A 22 -11.16 12.11 2.51
C ASN A 22 -11.84 11.42 1.30
N HIS A 23 -11.51 11.81 0.07
CA HIS A 23 -11.93 11.07 -1.12
C HIS A 23 -10.97 9.90 -1.37
N SER A 24 -11.54 8.72 -1.55
CA SER A 24 -10.83 7.46 -1.74
C SER A 24 -10.80 7.01 -3.19
N THR A 25 -9.67 6.48 -3.64
CA THR A 25 -9.55 5.70 -4.88
C THR A 25 -8.90 4.36 -4.54
N LYS A 26 -9.49 3.26 -4.99
CA LYS A 26 -9.04 1.90 -4.65
C LYS A 26 -8.42 1.20 -5.85
N ARG A 27 -7.43 0.34 -5.58
CA ARG A 27 -6.88 -0.64 -6.51
C ARG A 27 -6.88 -2.01 -5.85
N PHE A 28 -7.30 -3.01 -6.59
CA PHE A 28 -7.41 -4.40 -6.14
C PHE A 28 -6.33 -5.24 -6.83
N PHE A 29 -5.79 -6.18 -6.07
CA PHE A 29 -4.79 -7.14 -6.52
C PHE A 29 -5.20 -8.51 -6.04
N ILE A 30 -5.27 -9.45 -6.97
CA ILE A 30 -5.71 -10.82 -6.68
C ILE A 30 -4.58 -11.63 -6.02
N SER A 31 -3.34 -11.15 -6.11
CA SER A 31 -2.15 -11.83 -5.58
C SER A 31 -1.30 -10.91 -4.70
N GLU A 32 -0.53 -11.54 -3.82
CA GLU A 32 0.49 -10.88 -3.00
C GLU A 32 1.55 -10.18 -3.88
N GLN A 33 2.00 -10.84 -4.94
CA GLN A 33 2.95 -10.25 -5.89
C GLN A 33 2.42 -8.96 -6.52
N GLY A 34 1.13 -8.94 -6.90
CA GLY A 34 0.50 -7.73 -7.45
C GLY A 34 0.45 -6.59 -6.44
N LEU A 35 0.22 -6.88 -5.15
CA LEU A 35 0.28 -5.87 -4.10
C LEU A 35 1.69 -5.30 -3.95
N ILE A 36 2.74 -6.14 -3.99
CA ILE A 36 4.14 -5.72 -3.87
C ILE A 36 4.51 -4.78 -5.02
N GLU A 37 4.22 -5.16 -6.26
CA GLU A 37 4.43 -4.32 -7.45
C GLU A 37 3.63 -3.01 -7.34
N GLY A 38 2.41 -3.08 -6.80
CA GLY A 38 1.59 -1.91 -6.48
C GLY A 38 2.29 -0.94 -5.52
N LEU A 39 2.91 -1.46 -4.45
CA LEU A 39 3.65 -0.65 -3.46
C LEU A 39 4.95 -0.07 -4.05
N GLU A 40 5.66 -0.81 -4.89
CA GLU A 40 6.86 -0.33 -5.58
C GLU A 40 6.58 0.93 -6.40
N VAL A 41 5.44 0.99 -7.10
CA VAL A 41 5.03 2.19 -7.84
C VAL A 41 4.88 3.42 -6.93
N TYR A 42 4.45 3.25 -5.68
CA TYR A 42 4.35 4.36 -4.72
C TYR A 42 5.71 4.75 -4.16
N THR A 43 6.59 3.79 -3.89
CA THR A 43 7.98 4.06 -3.47
C THR A 43 8.74 4.87 -4.51
N LEU A 44 8.65 4.48 -5.79
CA LEU A 44 9.26 5.21 -6.92
C LEU A 44 8.70 6.64 -7.08
N LYS A 45 7.49 6.90 -6.59
CA LYS A 45 6.79 8.19 -6.70
C LYS A 45 6.82 9.01 -5.41
N ASP A 46 7.84 8.79 -4.58
CA ASP A 46 7.99 9.37 -3.24
C ASP A 46 6.85 8.95 -2.30
N ILE A 47 7.04 7.83 -1.62
CA ILE A 47 6.07 7.29 -0.66
C ILE A 47 5.96 8.12 0.62
N SER A 48 6.93 8.98 0.93
CA SER A 48 6.96 9.80 2.15
C SER A 48 5.80 10.80 2.23
N GLN A 49 5.19 11.12 1.09
CA GLN A 49 4.00 11.97 1.00
C GLN A 49 2.72 11.31 1.55
N TYR A 50 2.75 10.00 1.83
CA TYR A 50 1.62 9.22 2.32
C TYR A 50 1.82 8.76 3.76
N GLU A 51 0.76 8.88 4.55
CA GLU A 51 0.60 8.13 5.80
C GLU A 51 0.20 6.68 5.45
N ILE A 52 1.07 5.72 5.74
CA ILE A 52 0.81 4.30 5.47
C ILE A 52 -0.05 3.72 6.60
N GLN A 53 -1.19 3.14 6.24
CA GLN A 53 -2.11 2.49 7.17
C GLN A 53 -2.37 1.06 6.70
N ALA A 54 -1.55 0.12 7.17
CA ALA A 54 -1.73 -1.29 6.85
C ALA A 54 -2.57 -2.01 7.93
N SER A 55 -3.53 -2.82 7.51
CA SER A 55 -4.26 -3.73 8.41
C SER A 55 -3.33 -4.83 8.94
N HIS A 56 -3.71 -5.44 10.06
CA HIS A 56 -2.87 -6.43 10.76
C HIS A 56 -2.43 -7.59 9.85
N GLU A 57 -3.33 -8.10 9.01
CA GLU A 57 -3.13 -9.26 8.14
C GLU A 57 -2.03 -9.04 7.07
N VAL A 58 -1.85 -7.79 6.65
CA VAL A 58 -0.90 -7.43 5.57
C VAL A 58 0.28 -6.64 6.09
N TRP A 59 0.32 -6.32 7.39
CA TRP A 59 1.32 -5.44 8.00
C TRP A 59 2.74 -5.93 7.75
N ALA A 60 3.02 -7.20 8.06
CA ALA A 60 4.36 -7.78 7.91
C ALA A 60 4.86 -7.73 6.46
N MET A 61 3.98 -8.07 5.51
CA MET A 61 4.28 -8.00 4.08
C MET A 61 4.59 -6.57 3.64
N VAL A 62 3.73 -5.60 4.01
CA VAL A 62 3.93 -4.18 3.67
C VAL A 62 5.26 -3.68 4.22
N ILE A 63 5.56 -3.92 5.50
CA ILE A 63 6.82 -3.48 6.11
C ILE A 63 8.03 -4.14 5.43
N ASN A 64 7.97 -5.44 5.16
CA ASN A 64 9.07 -6.15 4.50
C ASN A 64 9.32 -5.61 3.08
N SER A 65 8.26 -5.32 2.32
CA SER A 65 8.38 -4.70 1.00
C SER A 65 9.03 -3.32 1.09
N LEU A 66 8.57 -2.48 2.01
CA LEU A 66 9.13 -1.13 2.21
C LEU A 66 10.60 -1.18 2.63
N VAL A 67 10.98 -2.03 3.59
CA VAL A 67 12.37 -2.15 4.05
C VAL A 67 13.30 -2.68 2.96
N LYS A 68 12.87 -3.71 2.20
CA LYS A 68 13.66 -4.24 1.07
C LYS A 68 14.00 -3.15 0.05
N MET A 69 13.01 -2.34 -0.30
CA MET A 69 13.18 -1.27 -1.28
C MET A 69 14.16 -0.17 -0.82
N TRP A 70 14.39 0.01 0.48
CA TRP A 70 15.34 0.98 1.02
C TRP A 70 16.76 0.43 1.12
N SER A 71 16.91 -0.89 1.04
CA SER A 71 18.19 -1.59 1.13
C SER A 71 18.85 -1.84 -0.23
N THR A 72 18.22 -1.35 -1.31
CA THR A 72 18.64 -1.52 -2.71
C THR A 72 19.01 -0.16 -3.27
#